data_AF-A0A7T4QTI4-F1
#
_entry.id   AF-A0A7T4QTI4-F1
#
_cell.length_a   1.000
_cell.length_b   1.000
_cell.length_c   1.000
_cell.angle_alpha   90.00
_cell.angle_beta   90.00
_cell.angle_gamma   90.00
#
_symmetry.space_group_name_H-M   'P 1'
#
loop_
_entity.id
_entity.type
_entity.pdbx_description
1 polymer ?
#
loop_
_entity_poly.entity_id
_entity_poly.type
_entity_poly.pdbx_seq_one_letter_code
_entity_poly.pdbx_strand_id
1 'polypeptide(L)'
;MFASGTNNKTVLTVNNRLNTWFDSSLGLLGKGGNLMDFARTYWPDLSPGQIEEKLRDIQTQSVKKDRPLRKRKATKIPDYRVARTRPLGYNNEVTDFLMESGLWELADLNIREVYYYVTDQKGKRKDFCAAGWMNENGGWEVRAQNYTGCIGTKGMTFISVSGSVLAIFPEYVDYLKRRNDKHLQYASVLILNHTEFLSAALKRARHFEKVLFYFDETRNGYQSARDVFTDKLPHAEVIPL
;
A
#
# COMPACT_ATOMS: atom_id res chain seq x y z
N MET A 1 -5.61 -15.50 21.65
CA MET A 1 -4.35 -14.84 22.06
C MET A 1 -3.82 -14.08 20.86
N PHE A 2 -3.88 -12.76 20.94
CA PHE A 2 -3.57 -11.84 19.84
C PHE A 2 -2.05 -11.76 19.61
N ALA A 3 -1.60 -11.97 18.37
CA ALA A 3 -0.30 -11.50 17.92
C ALA A 3 -0.53 -10.15 17.23
N SER A 4 -0.18 -9.07 17.93
CA SER A 4 -0.18 -7.72 17.38
C SER A 4 0.83 -7.64 16.23
N GLY A 5 0.34 -7.34 15.03
CA GLY A 5 1.20 -6.89 13.94
C GLY A 5 1.75 -5.52 14.32
N THR A 6 3.01 -5.45 14.75
CA THR A 6 3.69 -4.19 14.96
C THR A 6 3.84 -3.49 13.61
N ASN A 7 3.01 -2.48 13.39
CA ASN A 7 3.20 -1.50 12.34
C ASN A 7 4.51 -0.75 12.66
N ASN A 8 5.64 -1.24 12.13
CA ASN A 8 6.95 -0.62 12.32
C ASN A 8 7.01 0.67 11.50
N LYS A 9 6.27 1.70 11.94
CA LYS A 9 6.55 3.08 11.54
C LYS A 9 7.96 3.36 12.01
N THR A 10 8.89 3.58 11.07
CA THR A 10 10.29 3.89 11.41
C THR A 10 10.31 5.26 12.10
N VAL A 11 10.45 5.26 13.42
CA VAL A 11 10.39 6.48 14.23
C VAL A 11 11.74 7.19 14.27
N LEU A 12 12.83 6.43 14.39
CA LEU A 12 14.22 6.90 14.46
C LEU A 12 15.03 6.39 13.27
N THR A 13 15.73 7.29 12.59
CA THR A 13 16.59 7.01 11.43
C THR A 13 18.00 7.53 11.67
N VAL A 14 19.00 6.77 11.25
CA VAL A 14 20.42 7.15 11.33
C VAL A 14 21.03 7.14 9.94
N ASN A 15 21.73 8.22 9.58
CA ASN A 15 22.46 8.37 8.33
C ASN A 15 23.97 8.34 8.60
N ASN A 16 24.58 7.19 8.36
CA ASN A 16 26.02 6.98 8.59
C ASN A 16 26.92 7.80 7.63
N ARG A 17 26.41 8.24 6.48
CA ARG A 17 27.21 9.06 5.54
C ARG A 17 27.33 10.50 6.01
N LEU A 18 26.26 11.03 6.59
CA LEU A 18 26.22 12.39 7.11
C LEU A 18 26.54 12.46 8.60
N ASN A 19 26.69 11.30 9.26
CA ASN A 19 26.86 11.16 10.70
C ASN A 19 25.75 11.88 11.50
N THR A 20 24.51 11.75 11.01
CA THR A 20 23.33 12.40 11.58
C THR A 20 22.27 11.39 11.96
N TRP A 21 21.39 11.80 12.88
CA TRP A 21 20.20 11.06 13.27
C TRP A 21 18.97 11.95 13.14
N PHE A 22 17.80 11.32 13.03
CA PHE A 22 16.51 12.00 13.05
C PHE A 22 15.45 11.09 13.68
N ASP A 23 14.74 11.59 14.68
CA ASP A 23 13.58 10.97 15.32
C ASP A 23 12.32 11.81 15.08
N SER A 24 11.39 11.21 14.35
CA SER A 24 10.09 11.79 13.99
C SER A 24 9.05 11.78 15.11
N SER A 25 9.29 11.08 16.23
CA SER A 25 8.42 11.11 17.41
C SER A 25 8.73 12.25 18.38
N LEU A 26 9.90 12.88 18.24
CA LEU A 26 10.31 13.96 19.13
C LEU A 26 9.78 15.31 18.65
N GLY A 27 8.56 15.65 19.07
CA GLY A 27 7.90 16.92 18.76
C GLY A 27 7.27 16.96 17.36
N LEU A 28 6.60 18.07 17.03
CA LEU A 28 5.78 18.21 15.82
C LEU A 28 6.59 18.12 14.50
N LEU A 29 7.86 18.51 14.52
CA LEU A 29 8.75 18.48 13.34
C LEU A 29 9.81 17.38 13.42
N GLY A 30 9.78 16.55 14.47
CA GLY A 30 10.89 15.66 14.81
C GLY A 30 12.12 16.42 15.32
N LYS A 31 13.08 15.67 15.87
CA LYS A 31 14.40 16.16 16.26
C LYS A 31 15.48 15.39 15.53
N GLY A 32 16.60 16.05 15.24
CA GLY A 32 17.76 15.41 14.65
C GLY A 32 19.00 16.27 14.83
N GLY A 33 20.15 15.71 14.48
CA GLY A 33 21.43 16.38 14.66
C GLY A 33 22.59 15.41 14.57
N ASN A 34 23.72 15.78 15.16
CA ASN A 34 24.89 14.91 15.27
C ASN A 34 24.80 14.01 16.52
N LEU A 35 25.84 13.20 16.76
CA LEU A 35 25.91 12.28 17.90
C LEU A 35 25.80 12.99 19.27
N MET A 36 26.34 14.20 19.40
CA MET A 36 26.24 14.96 20.66
C MET A 36 24.83 15.49 20.88
N ASP A 37 24.16 15.92 19.81
CA ASP A 37 22.75 16.33 19.88
C ASP A 37 21.85 15.13 20.24
N PHE A 38 22.18 13.94 19.73
CA PHE A 38 21.52 12.69 20.12
C PHE A 38 21.67 12.46 21.62
N ALA A 39 22.92 12.45 22.10
CA ALA A 39 23.21 12.18 23.50
C ALA A 39 22.54 13.18 24.44
N ARG A 40 22.55 14.48 24.12
CA ARG A 40 21.83 15.50 24.90
C ARG A 40 20.32 15.31 24.88
N THR A 41 19.78 14.83 23.77
CA THR A 41 18.32 14.65 23.64
C THR A 41 17.81 13.47 24.46
N TYR A 42 18.56 12.37 24.52
CA TYR A 42 18.13 11.15 25.25
C TYR A 42 18.78 10.98 26.63
N TRP A 43 19.83 11.74 26.95
CA TRP A 43 20.43 11.83 28.28
C TRP A 43 20.45 13.29 28.76
N PRO A 44 19.28 13.92 28.96
CA PRO A 44 19.20 15.34 29.32
C PRO A 44 19.83 15.65 30.68
N ASP A 45 19.90 14.67 31.58
CA ASP A 45 20.40 14.82 32.94
C ASP A 45 21.94 14.71 33.04
N LEU A 46 22.64 14.45 31.92
CA LEU A 46 24.10 14.31 31.92
C LEU A 46 24.78 15.59 31.43
N SER A 47 25.85 15.97 32.13
CA SER A 47 26.75 17.03 31.66
C SER A 47 27.51 16.58 30.40
N PRO A 48 28.04 17.52 29.59
CA PRO A 48 28.81 17.18 28.40
C PRO A 48 29.97 16.21 28.67
N GLY A 49 30.69 16.39 29.77
CA GLY A 49 31.79 15.49 30.16
C GLY A 49 31.32 14.06 30.49
N GLN A 50 30.17 13.93 31.17
CA GLN A 50 29.58 12.62 31.46
C GLN A 50 29.03 11.93 30.20
N ILE A 51 28.52 12.70 29.23
CA ILE A 51 28.12 12.19 27.92
C ILE A 51 29.33 11.60 27.19
N GLU A 52 30.46 12.33 27.16
CA GLU A 52 31.68 11.86 26.49
C GLU A 52 32.25 10.61 27.14
N GLU A 53 32.28 10.54 28.48
CA GLU A 53 32.69 9.36 29.23
C GLU A 53 31.79 8.16 28.89
N LYS A 54 30.48 8.35 28.94
CA LYS A 54 29.50 7.31 28.61
C LYS A 54 29.60 6.82 27.16
N LEU A 55 29.84 7.73 26.20
CA LEU A 55 30.06 7.36 24.80
C LEU A 55 31.34 6.54 24.63
N ARG A 56 32.41 6.90 25.34
CA ARG A 56 33.69 6.18 25.34
C ARG A 56 33.55 4.77 25.94
N ASP A 57 32.78 4.63 27.01
CA ASP A 57 32.45 3.34 27.62
C ASP A 57 31.63 2.45 26.70
N ILE A 58 30.63 3.00 26.00
CA ILE A 58 29.84 2.27 25.01
C ILE A 58 30.74 1.80 23.85
N GLN A 59 31.64 2.67 23.39
CA GLN A 59 32.55 2.33 22.30
C GLN A 59 33.52 1.21 22.71
N THR A 60 34.11 1.28 23.90
CA THR A 60 35.01 0.23 24.42
C THR A 60 34.29 -1.09 24.71
N GLN A 61 33.00 -1.07 25.07
CA GLN A 61 32.16 -2.27 25.18
C GLN A 61 31.78 -2.85 23.80
N SER A 62 31.59 -2.00 22.78
CA SER A 62 31.25 -2.42 21.41
C SER A 62 32.40 -3.15 20.71
N VAL A 63 33.66 -2.77 20.96
CA VAL A 63 34.84 -3.46 20.38
C VAL A 63 34.93 -4.92 20.86
N LYS A 64 34.37 -5.26 22.04
CA LYS A 64 34.34 -6.64 22.55
C LYS A 64 33.24 -7.52 21.94
N LYS A 65 32.39 -6.98 21.05
CA LYS A 65 31.37 -7.72 20.31
C LYS A 65 31.38 -7.33 18.84
N ASP A 66 32.40 -7.78 18.11
CA ASP A 66 32.26 -8.02 16.68
C ASP A 66 31.26 -9.15 16.46
N ARG A 67 29.97 -8.83 16.60
CA ARG A 67 28.91 -9.68 16.09
C ARG A 67 28.94 -9.50 14.57
N PRO A 68 29.20 -10.56 13.79
CA PRO A 68 29.20 -10.43 12.34
C PRO A 68 27.87 -9.81 11.92
N LEU A 69 27.93 -8.74 11.12
CA LEU A 69 26.77 -8.10 10.53
C LEU A 69 25.93 -9.19 9.88
N ARG A 70 24.78 -9.51 10.49
CA ARG A 70 23.88 -10.54 9.99
C ARG A 70 23.43 -10.07 8.62
N LYS A 71 23.97 -10.66 7.54
CA LYS A 71 23.56 -10.34 6.17
C LYS A 71 22.04 -10.42 6.14
N ARG A 72 21.39 -9.28 5.90
CA ARG A 72 19.94 -9.17 5.81
C ARG A 72 19.57 -10.07 4.63
N LYS A 73 19.04 -11.28 4.91
CA LYS A 73 18.54 -12.15 3.84
C LYS A 73 17.46 -11.35 3.12
N ALA A 74 17.57 -11.24 1.79
CA ALA A 74 16.51 -10.64 1.01
C ALA A 74 15.18 -11.28 1.42
N THR A 75 14.17 -10.46 1.71
CA THR A 75 12.82 -10.95 1.97
C THR A 75 12.40 -11.77 0.77
N LYS A 76 12.30 -13.10 0.91
CA LYS A 76 11.83 -13.96 -0.16
C LYS A 76 10.37 -13.60 -0.42
N ILE A 77 10.11 -13.02 -1.59
CA ILE A 77 8.75 -12.76 -2.05
C ILE A 77 8.13 -14.13 -2.35
N PRO A 78 7.03 -14.52 -1.68
CA PRO A 78 6.39 -15.80 -1.93
C PRO A 78 5.85 -15.83 -3.37
N ASP A 79 6.17 -16.88 -4.14
CA ASP A 79 5.67 -17.09 -5.51
C ASP A 79 4.24 -17.64 -5.44
N TYR A 80 3.26 -16.74 -5.39
CA TYR A 80 1.85 -17.11 -5.41
C TYR A 80 1.39 -17.40 -6.84
N ARG A 81 0.70 -18.53 -7.02
CA ARG A 81 0.18 -18.97 -8.31
C ARG A 81 -1.32 -19.20 -8.26
N VAL A 82 -2.04 -18.67 -9.24
CA VAL A 82 -3.47 -18.91 -9.39
C VAL A 82 -3.69 -20.33 -9.90
N ALA A 83 -4.46 -21.12 -9.15
CA ALA A 83 -4.85 -22.47 -9.54
C ALA A 83 -6.14 -22.49 -10.36
N ARG A 84 -7.14 -21.69 -9.96
CA ARG A 84 -8.43 -21.56 -10.65
C ARG A 84 -9.21 -20.35 -10.14
N THR A 85 -10.23 -19.95 -10.89
CA THR A 85 -11.20 -18.95 -10.44
C THR A 85 -12.64 -19.45 -10.61
N ARG A 86 -13.55 -19.01 -9.73
CA ARG A 86 -14.97 -19.38 -9.74
C ARG A 86 -15.86 -18.16 -9.49
N PRO A 87 -17.13 -18.17 -9.90
CA PRO A 87 -18.10 -17.20 -9.40
C PRO A 87 -18.16 -17.23 -7.86
N LEU A 88 -18.64 -16.15 -7.25
CA LEU A 88 -18.87 -16.09 -5.80
C LEU A 88 -19.91 -17.13 -5.33
N GLY A 89 -19.78 -17.59 -4.09
CA GLY A 89 -20.76 -18.44 -3.41
C GLY A 89 -20.39 -19.93 -3.31
N TYR A 90 -19.16 -20.31 -3.69
CA TYR A 90 -18.65 -21.68 -3.52
C TYR A 90 -17.75 -21.84 -2.28
N ASN A 91 -17.18 -20.75 -1.77
CA ASN A 91 -16.34 -20.74 -0.59
C ASN A 91 -16.99 -19.90 0.53
N ASN A 92 -17.24 -20.53 1.68
CA ASN A 92 -17.89 -19.87 2.81
C ASN A 92 -17.03 -18.76 3.39
N GLU A 93 -15.71 -18.92 3.54
CA GLU A 93 -14.83 -17.87 4.09
C GLU A 93 -14.84 -16.59 3.25
N VAL A 94 -14.85 -16.71 1.92
CA VAL A 94 -14.97 -15.57 1.01
C VAL A 94 -16.36 -14.94 1.10
N THR A 95 -17.40 -15.77 1.19
CA THR A 95 -18.79 -15.32 1.31
C THR A 95 -19.01 -14.55 2.61
N ASP A 96 -18.61 -15.13 3.74
CA ASP A 96 -18.70 -14.54 5.07
C ASP A 96 -17.93 -13.22 5.13
N PHE A 97 -16.71 -13.19 4.59
CA PHE A 97 -15.92 -11.95 4.48
C PHE A 97 -16.66 -10.85 3.71
N LEU A 98 -17.24 -11.17 2.54
CA LEU A 98 -17.95 -10.19 1.73
C LEU A 98 -19.23 -9.70 2.41
N MET A 99 -19.95 -10.58 3.12
CA MET A 99 -21.13 -10.21 3.90
C MET A 99 -20.77 -9.32 5.09
N GLU A 100 -19.77 -9.71 5.90
CA GLU A 100 -19.28 -8.94 7.06
C GLU A 100 -18.77 -7.55 6.66
N SER A 101 -18.17 -7.43 5.47
CA SER A 101 -17.66 -6.17 4.95
C SER A 101 -18.70 -5.33 4.19
N GLY A 102 -19.95 -5.83 4.03
CA GLY A 102 -21.01 -5.18 3.25
C GLY A 102 -20.70 -5.07 1.76
N LEU A 103 -19.79 -5.90 1.25
CA LEU A 103 -19.39 -5.94 -0.15
C LEU A 103 -20.16 -6.99 -0.96
N TRP A 104 -20.90 -7.89 -0.30
CA TRP A 104 -21.64 -8.97 -0.97
C TRP A 104 -22.67 -8.43 -1.95
N GLU A 105 -23.51 -7.49 -1.53
CA GLU A 105 -24.55 -6.86 -2.36
C GLU A 105 -23.96 -5.91 -3.42
N LEU A 106 -22.74 -5.44 -3.16
CA LEU A 106 -21.98 -4.61 -4.08
C LEU A 106 -21.16 -5.42 -5.08
N ALA A 107 -20.99 -6.73 -4.90
CA ALA A 107 -20.19 -7.52 -5.81
C ALA A 107 -20.83 -7.57 -7.21
N ASP A 108 -20.03 -7.33 -8.23
CA ASP A 108 -20.43 -7.52 -9.63
C ASP A 108 -19.87 -8.84 -10.18
N LEU A 109 -20.17 -9.12 -11.46
CA LEU A 109 -19.72 -10.36 -12.12
C LEU A 109 -18.20 -10.45 -12.31
N ASN A 110 -17.46 -9.34 -12.15
CA ASN A 110 -16.00 -9.32 -12.28
C ASN A 110 -15.32 -9.80 -11.00
N ILE A 111 -16.00 -9.73 -9.86
CA ILE A 111 -15.50 -10.28 -8.60
C ILE A 111 -15.71 -11.79 -8.60
N ARG A 112 -14.61 -12.51 -8.41
CA ARG A 112 -14.55 -13.98 -8.44
C ARG A 112 -13.86 -14.49 -7.18
N GLU A 113 -14.14 -15.74 -6.86
CA GLU A 113 -13.29 -16.50 -5.93
C GLU A 113 -12.01 -16.89 -6.66
N VAL A 114 -10.88 -16.41 -6.15
CA VAL A 114 -9.54 -16.69 -6.67
C VAL A 114 -8.88 -17.71 -5.76
N TYR A 115 -8.68 -18.92 -6.28
CA TYR A 115 -7.98 -19.99 -5.59
C TYR A 115 -6.52 -19.95 -6.02
N TYR A 116 -5.62 -19.68 -5.08
CA TYR A 116 -4.18 -19.54 -5.35
C TYR A 116 -3.36 -20.27 -4.28
N TYR A 117 -2.10 -20.53 -4.56
CA TYR A 117 -1.24 -21.28 -3.66
C TYR A 117 0.17 -20.74 -3.65
N VAL A 118 0.90 -21.04 -2.58
CA VAL A 118 2.35 -20.86 -2.49
C VAL A 118 3.00 -22.18 -2.15
N THR A 119 4.17 -22.44 -2.72
CA THR A 119 5.00 -23.59 -2.34
C THR A 119 6.15 -23.09 -1.47
N ASP A 120 6.25 -23.62 -0.26
CA ASP A 120 7.36 -23.25 0.63
C ASP A 120 8.69 -23.90 0.20
N GLN A 121 9.78 -23.56 0.89
CA GLN A 121 11.12 -24.05 0.57
C GLN A 121 11.28 -25.57 0.78
N LYS A 122 10.37 -26.19 1.53
CA LYS A 122 10.33 -27.64 1.76
C LYS A 122 9.44 -28.34 0.73
N GLY A 123 8.96 -27.62 -0.30
CA GLY A 123 8.04 -28.14 -1.31
C GLY A 123 6.60 -28.27 -0.82
N LYS A 124 6.27 -27.79 0.38
CA LYS A 124 4.91 -27.89 0.92
C LYS A 124 4.03 -26.79 0.31
N ARG A 125 3.00 -27.23 -0.41
CA ARG A 125 1.95 -26.35 -0.95
C ARG A 125 1.03 -25.89 0.17
N LYS A 126 0.70 -24.59 0.17
CA LYS A 126 -0.37 -23.99 0.97
C LYS A 126 -1.34 -23.32 0.01
N ASP A 127 -2.59 -23.72 0.07
CA ASP A 127 -3.68 -23.18 -0.73
C ASP A 127 -4.42 -22.09 0.04
N PHE A 128 -4.93 -21.12 -0.71
CA PHE A 128 -5.68 -19.96 -0.23
C PHE A 128 -6.84 -19.69 -1.19
N CYS A 129 -7.86 -18.98 -0.68
CA CYS A 129 -8.95 -18.44 -1.46
C CYS A 129 -9.20 -16.99 -1.05
N ALA A 130 -9.56 -16.13 -1.98
CA ALA A 130 -9.92 -14.75 -1.73
C ALA A 130 -10.94 -14.27 -2.76
N ALA A 131 -11.70 -13.20 -2.44
CA ALA A 131 -12.40 -12.44 -3.46
C ALA A 131 -11.37 -11.69 -4.31
N GLY A 132 -11.56 -11.61 -5.61
CA GLY A 132 -10.64 -10.85 -6.46
C GLY A 132 -11.16 -10.55 -7.84
N TRP A 133 -10.50 -9.61 -8.51
CA TRP A 133 -10.80 -9.16 -9.86
C TRP A 133 -9.51 -9.09 -10.69
N MET A 134 -9.63 -9.23 -12.00
CA MET A 134 -8.48 -9.22 -12.90
C MET A 134 -8.03 -7.79 -13.20
N ASN A 135 -6.72 -7.57 -13.30
CA ASN A 135 -6.13 -6.32 -13.78
C ASN A 135 -5.67 -6.45 -15.25
N GLU A 136 -5.34 -5.32 -15.87
CA GLU A 136 -4.96 -5.26 -17.29
C GLU A 136 -3.65 -6.00 -17.63
N ASN A 137 -2.83 -6.30 -16.63
CA ASN A 137 -1.58 -7.05 -16.78
C ASN A 137 -1.76 -8.56 -16.57
N GLY A 138 -3.01 -9.04 -16.47
CA GLY A 138 -3.34 -10.44 -16.25
C GLY A 138 -3.10 -10.94 -14.81
N GLY A 139 -2.78 -10.03 -13.88
CA GLY A 139 -2.75 -10.31 -12.45
C GLY A 139 -4.15 -10.27 -11.83
N TRP A 140 -4.24 -10.78 -10.62
CA TRP A 140 -5.47 -10.77 -9.81
C TRP A 140 -5.27 -9.91 -8.58
N GLU A 141 -6.02 -8.82 -8.49
CA GLU A 141 -6.17 -8.08 -7.24
C GLU A 141 -7.09 -8.89 -6.33
N VAL A 142 -6.65 -9.14 -5.09
CA VAL A 142 -7.34 -10.03 -4.16
C VAL A 142 -7.52 -9.38 -2.79
N ARG A 143 -8.65 -9.71 -2.16
CA ARG A 143 -9.03 -9.26 -0.82
C ARG A 143 -9.68 -10.41 -0.04
N ALA A 144 -9.24 -10.56 1.19
CA ALA A 144 -9.78 -11.46 2.20
C ALA A 144 -9.73 -10.77 3.56
N GLN A 145 -10.33 -11.36 4.60
CA GLN A 145 -10.54 -10.74 5.92
C GLN A 145 -9.28 -10.08 6.51
N ASN A 146 -8.10 -10.67 6.30
CA ASN A 146 -6.82 -10.17 6.81
C ASN A 146 -5.74 -9.98 5.73
N TYR A 147 -6.15 -9.89 4.46
CA TYR A 147 -5.21 -9.80 3.35
C TYR A 147 -5.76 -8.97 2.20
N THR A 148 -4.96 -8.02 1.72
CA THR A 148 -5.18 -7.31 0.45
C THR A 148 -3.87 -7.37 -0.32
N GLY A 149 -3.93 -7.71 -1.60
CA GLY A 149 -2.73 -7.80 -2.44
C GLY A 149 -3.02 -8.11 -3.89
N CYS A 150 -1.97 -8.38 -4.65
CA CYS A 150 -2.05 -8.81 -6.04
C CYS A 150 -1.33 -10.15 -6.20
N ILE A 151 -1.96 -11.10 -6.89
CA ILE A 151 -1.37 -12.36 -7.33
C ILE A 151 -0.99 -12.22 -8.80
N GLY A 152 0.31 -12.33 -9.09
CA GLY A 152 0.86 -12.03 -10.42
C GLY A 152 1.25 -10.56 -10.56
N THR A 153 1.21 -10.05 -11.79
CA THR A 153 1.67 -8.69 -12.11
C THR A 153 0.62 -7.67 -11.70
N LYS A 154 0.98 -6.71 -10.85
CA LYS A 154 0.11 -5.57 -10.51
C LYS A 154 -0.27 -4.79 -11.76
N GLY A 155 -1.46 -4.22 -11.79
CA GLY A 155 -1.92 -3.38 -12.88
C GLY A 155 -3.15 -2.56 -12.49
N MET A 156 -3.53 -1.62 -13.36
CA MET A 156 -4.82 -0.96 -13.27
C MET A 156 -5.92 -1.90 -13.77
N THR A 157 -7.17 -1.65 -13.41
CA THR A 157 -8.34 -2.33 -14.01
C THR A 157 -9.07 -1.32 -14.88
N PHE A 158 -9.40 -1.70 -16.12
CA PHE A 158 -10.10 -0.83 -17.06
C PHE A 158 -11.39 -1.49 -17.56
N ILE A 159 -12.51 -0.77 -17.43
CA ILE A 159 -13.82 -1.18 -17.91
C ILE A 159 -14.21 -0.19 -19.02
N SER A 160 -14.25 -0.69 -20.25
CA SER A 160 -14.50 0.15 -21.43
C SER A 160 -15.99 0.35 -21.67
N VAL A 161 -16.43 1.60 -21.77
CA VAL A 161 -17.81 2.00 -22.10
C VAL A 161 -17.81 3.10 -23.17
N SER A 162 -17.04 4.16 -22.95
CA SER A 162 -16.95 5.33 -23.85
C SER A 162 -15.49 5.72 -24.11
N GLY A 163 -15.20 6.21 -25.31
CA GLY A 163 -13.89 6.78 -25.65
C GLY A 163 -13.70 8.24 -25.24
N SER A 164 -14.76 8.96 -24.86
CA SER A 164 -14.71 10.41 -24.58
C SER A 164 -14.73 10.76 -23.10
N VAL A 165 -15.35 9.92 -22.25
CA VAL A 165 -15.49 10.18 -20.80
C VAL A 165 -14.80 9.07 -20.00
N LEU A 166 -13.93 9.46 -19.07
CA LEU A 166 -13.21 8.55 -18.18
C LEU A 166 -13.50 8.87 -16.71
N ALA A 167 -13.92 7.88 -15.93
CA ALA A 167 -13.96 7.96 -14.48
C ALA A 167 -12.80 7.18 -13.87
N ILE A 168 -12.09 7.78 -12.91
CA ILE A 168 -10.90 7.20 -12.28
C ILE A 168 -11.17 7.00 -10.79
N PHE A 169 -10.94 5.79 -10.30
CA PHE A 169 -11.11 5.39 -8.90
C PHE A 169 -9.80 4.90 -8.28
N PRO A 170 -9.52 5.18 -6.99
CA PRO A 170 -8.35 4.66 -6.29
C PRO A 170 -8.40 3.13 -6.14
N GLU A 171 -9.55 2.59 -5.69
CA GLU A 171 -9.77 1.14 -5.53
C GLU A 171 -11.10 0.68 -6.15
N TYR A 172 -11.17 -0.62 -6.44
CA TYR A 172 -12.35 -1.24 -7.03
C TYR A 172 -13.59 -1.12 -6.12
N VAL A 173 -13.40 -1.18 -4.81
CA VAL A 173 -14.48 -1.01 -3.83
C VAL A 173 -15.09 0.40 -3.91
N ASP A 174 -14.27 1.42 -4.16
CA ASP A 174 -14.75 2.80 -4.31
C ASP A 174 -15.65 2.92 -5.55
N TYR A 175 -15.25 2.28 -6.66
CA TYR A 175 -16.07 2.14 -7.85
C TYR A 175 -17.39 1.43 -7.55
N LEU A 176 -17.37 0.27 -6.88
CA LEU A 176 -18.58 -0.50 -6.60
C LEU A 176 -19.61 0.29 -5.79
N LYS A 177 -19.15 1.08 -4.81
CA LYS A 177 -20.02 1.94 -3.99
C LYS A 177 -20.66 3.06 -4.80
N ARG A 178 -19.96 3.57 -5.81
CA ARG A 178 -20.39 4.70 -6.65
C ARG A 178 -20.97 4.28 -8.01
N ARG A 179 -21.01 2.98 -8.34
CA ARG A 179 -21.35 2.45 -9.68
C ARG A 179 -22.67 2.95 -10.28
N ASN A 180 -23.60 3.39 -9.43
CA ASN A 180 -24.91 3.90 -9.82
C ASN A 180 -24.93 5.43 -10.07
N ASP A 181 -23.81 6.13 -9.91
CA ASP A 181 -23.70 7.55 -10.22
C ASP A 181 -24.04 7.79 -11.70
N LYS A 182 -24.84 8.83 -11.97
CA LYS A 182 -25.36 9.14 -13.32
C LYS A 182 -24.26 9.19 -14.39
N HIS A 183 -23.10 9.71 -14.02
CA HIS A 183 -21.97 9.88 -14.94
C HIS A 183 -21.31 8.57 -15.37
N LEU A 184 -21.40 7.51 -14.54
CA LEU A 184 -20.76 6.22 -14.82
C LEU A 184 -21.53 5.39 -15.84
N GLN A 185 -22.79 5.73 -16.13
CA GLN A 185 -23.59 5.04 -17.14
C GLN A 185 -23.01 5.19 -18.56
N TYR A 186 -22.20 6.21 -18.79
CA TYR A 186 -21.62 6.54 -20.10
C TYR A 186 -20.12 6.81 -20.05
N ALA A 187 -19.45 6.57 -18.91
CA ALA A 187 -18.01 6.75 -18.75
C ALA A 187 -17.30 5.39 -18.75
N SER A 188 -16.16 5.31 -19.44
CA SER A 188 -15.21 4.23 -19.16
C SER A 188 -14.67 4.40 -17.75
N VAL A 189 -14.36 3.29 -17.07
CA VAL A 189 -13.88 3.30 -15.69
C VAL A 189 -12.44 2.79 -15.65
N LEU A 190 -11.56 3.55 -14.99
CA LEU A 190 -10.19 3.16 -14.71
C LEU A 190 -9.99 3.10 -13.20
N ILE A 191 -9.51 1.97 -12.71
CA ILE A 191 -9.31 1.71 -11.29
C ILE A 191 -7.82 1.55 -11.09
N LEU A 192 -7.23 2.38 -10.22
CA LEU A 192 -5.79 2.43 -10.04
C LEU A 192 -5.25 1.14 -9.41
N ASN A 193 -5.99 0.57 -8.45
CA ASN A 193 -5.62 -0.56 -7.57
C ASN A 193 -4.43 -0.26 -6.64
N HIS A 194 -3.39 0.44 -7.12
CA HIS A 194 -2.19 0.83 -6.38
C HIS A 194 -1.82 2.28 -6.71
N THR A 195 -1.33 3.02 -5.71
CA THR A 195 -0.91 4.43 -5.84
C THR A 195 0.21 4.63 -6.87
N GLU A 196 1.04 3.62 -7.09
CA GLU A 196 2.14 3.64 -8.08
C GLU A 196 1.66 3.87 -9.52
N PHE A 197 0.39 3.57 -9.83
CA PHE A 197 -0.17 3.76 -11.18
C PHE A 197 -0.70 5.16 -11.45
N LEU A 198 -0.61 6.09 -10.49
CA LEU A 198 -1.12 7.46 -10.64
C LEU A 198 -0.56 8.16 -11.88
N SER A 199 0.75 8.05 -12.14
CA SER A 199 1.40 8.65 -13.31
C SER A 199 0.94 8.01 -14.63
N ALA A 200 0.74 6.69 -14.63
CA ALA A 200 0.26 5.96 -15.81
C ALA A 200 -1.20 6.33 -16.14
N ALA A 201 -2.05 6.43 -15.10
CA ALA A 201 -3.43 6.86 -15.23
C ALA A 201 -3.53 8.28 -15.79
N LEU A 202 -2.70 9.22 -15.31
CA LEU A 202 -2.63 10.58 -15.84
C LEU A 202 -2.31 10.61 -17.33
N LYS A 203 -1.35 9.79 -17.79
CA LYS A 203 -1.01 9.71 -19.22
C LYS A 203 -2.19 9.20 -20.05
N ARG A 204 -2.90 8.18 -19.57
CA ARG A 204 -4.07 7.60 -20.25
C ARG A 204 -5.25 8.58 -20.27
N ALA A 205 -5.47 9.29 -19.16
CA ALA A 205 -6.57 10.25 -19.00
C ALA A 205 -6.52 11.42 -19.98
N ARG A 206 -5.33 11.82 -20.45
CA ARG A 206 -5.15 12.90 -21.45
C ARG A 206 -5.84 12.64 -22.79
N HIS A 207 -6.18 11.39 -23.09
CA HIS A 207 -6.81 11.01 -24.36
C HIS A 207 -8.34 11.07 -24.30
N PHE A 208 -8.91 11.43 -23.15
CA PHE A 208 -10.34 11.58 -22.95
C PHE A 208 -10.70 13.06 -22.90
N GLU A 209 -11.89 13.40 -23.39
CA GLU A 209 -12.39 14.77 -23.42
C GLU A 209 -12.82 15.25 -22.03
N LYS A 210 -13.44 14.34 -21.25
CA LYS A 210 -13.85 14.59 -19.87
C LYS A 210 -13.28 13.53 -18.94
N VAL A 211 -12.69 13.98 -17.83
CA VAL A 211 -12.16 13.09 -16.79
C VAL A 211 -12.88 13.38 -15.48
N LEU A 212 -13.36 12.33 -14.81
CA LEU A 212 -13.97 12.37 -13.49
C LEU A 212 -13.03 11.65 -12.52
N PHE A 213 -12.35 12.39 -11.66
CA PHE A 213 -11.42 11.80 -10.70
C PHE A 213 -12.08 11.66 -9.34
N TYR A 214 -12.46 10.44 -8.98
CA TYR A 214 -12.99 10.12 -7.66
C TYR A 214 -11.84 10.06 -6.66
N PHE A 215 -11.95 10.83 -5.59
CA PHE A 215 -10.82 11.11 -4.71
C PHE A 215 -11.21 11.01 -3.23
N ASP A 216 -10.32 10.38 -2.46
CA ASP A 216 -10.40 10.25 -1.00
C ASP A 216 -9.22 10.98 -0.37
N GLU A 217 -9.48 12.17 0.18
CA GLU A 217 -8.48 13.05 0.82
C GLU A 217 -7.79 12.40 2.02
N THR A 218 -8.44 11.42 2.64
CA THR A 218 -7.93 10.75 3.84
C THR A 218 -7.01 9.58 3.50
N ARG A 219 -6.95 9.17 2.23
CA ARG A 219 -6.19 7.99 1.81
C ARG A 219 -4.70 8.26 1.70
N ASN A 220 -3.93 7.43 2.41
CA ASN A 220 -2.48 7.49 2.36
C ASN A 220 -1.93 7.21 0.95
N GLY A 221 -0.96 8.02 0.53
CA GLY A 221 -0.32 7.90 -0.79
C GLY A 221 -1.00 8.70 -1.89
N TYR A 222 -2.11 9.38 -1.57
CA TYR A 222 -2.87 10.20 -2.51
C TYR A 222 -2.90 11.69 -2.14
N GLN A 223 -2.15 12.12 -1.11
CA GLN A 223 -2.19 13.50 -0.61
C GLN A 223 -1.89 14.55 -1.69
N SER A 224 -0.96 14.26 -2.61
CA SER A 224 -0.62 15.15 -3.72
C SER A 224 -1.33 14.81 -5.03
N ALA A 225 -2.16 13.76 -5.06
CA ALA A 225 -2.78 13.29 -6.29
C ALA A 225 -3.79 14.30 -6.83
N ARG A 226 -4.60 14.93 -5.95
CA ARG A 226 -5.55 15.98 -6.35
C ARG A 226 -4.87 17.12 -7.09
N ASP A 227 -3.80 17.67 -6.53
CA ASP A 227 -3.08 18.81 -7.12
C ASP A 227 -2.46 18.44 -8.47
N VAL A 228 -1.84 17.26 -8.56
CA VAL A 228 -1.25 16.77 -9.80
C VAL A 228 -2.31 16.54 -10.87
N PHE A 229 -3.47 15.98 -10.51
CA PHE A 229 -4.57 15.78 -11.45
C PHE A 229 -5.14 17.10 -11.95
N THR A 230 -5.37 18.05 -11.04
CA THR A 230 -5.93 19.37 -11.39
C THR A 230 -4.95 20.19 -12.25
N ASP A 231 -3.65 20.14 -11.95
CA ASP A 231 -2.60 20.81 -12.74
C ASP A 231 -2.42 20.19 -14.14
N LYS A 232 -2.39 18.85 -14.23
CA LYS A 232 -2.07 18.13 -15.48
C LYS A 232 -3.27 17.87 -16.38
N LEU A 233 -4.49 17.95 -15.86
CA LEU A 233 -5.73 17.71 -16.58
C LEU A 233 -6.74 18.82 -16.23
N PRO A 234 -6.68 19.99 -16.92
CA PRO A 234 -7.57 21.12 -16.62
C PRO A 234 -9.06 20.82 -16.84
N HIS A 235 -9.37 19.77 -17.61
CA HIS A 235 -10.72 19.27 -17.90
C HIS A 235 -11.14 18.14 -16.93
N ALA A 236 -10.34 17.86 -15.89
CA ALA A 236 -10.70 16.90 -14.86
C ALA A 236 -11.60 17.53 -13.79
N GLU A 237 -12.70 16.85 -13.48
CA GLU A 237 -13.59 17.16 -12.38
C GLU A 237 -13.24 16.25 -11.20
N VAL A 238 -12.87 16.83 -10.06
CA VAL A 238 -12.56 16.06 -8.84
C VAL A 238 -13.84 15.83 -8.04
N ILE A 239 -14.17 14.56 -7.82
CA ILE A 239 -15.38 14.13 -7.10
C ILE A 239 -14.97 13.48 -5.77
N PRO A 240 -15.44 13.97 -4.62
CA PRO A 240 -15.13 13.35 -3.33
C PRO A 240 -15.84 11.99 -3.16
N LEU A 241 -15.10 11.02 -2.62
CA LEU A 241 -15.58 9.67 -2.29
C LEU A 241 -16.30 9.58 -0.95
#